data_AF-A0A929EGA9-F1
#
_entry.id   AF-A0A929EGA9-F1
#
_cell.length_a   1.000
_cell.length_b   1.000
_cell.length_c   1.000
_cell.angle_alpha   90.00
_cell.angle_beta   90.00
_cell.angle_gamma   90.00
#
_symmetry.space_group_name_H-M   'P 1'
#
loop_
_entity.id
_entity.type
_entity.pdbx_description
1 polymer ?
#
loop_
_entity_poly.entity_id
_entity_poly.type
_entity_poly.pdbx_seq_one_letter_code
_entity_poly.pdbx_strand_id
1 'polypeptide(L)'
;MKKIVGLSLTIAAVSAITAAPALAESAATGHSTVSGTTIWVFVAIAIASAFGMAIAAAGTGIAQGNAVRGAVEGIARNPAASGKILSTLLIGLAMIESLAIYALVIALILLFANPFLKYIVG
;
A
#
# COMPACT_ATOMS: atom_id res chain seq x y z
N MET A 1 -28.37 -0.85 -7.73
CA MET A 1 -27.62 -1.71 -6.78
C MET A 1 -27.35 -3.11 -7.34
N LYS A 2 -28.36 -3.85 -7.84
CA LYS A 2 -28.16 -5.20 -8.41
C LYS A 2 -27.15 -5.29 -9.58
N LYS A 3 -27.07 -4.25 -10.43
CA LYS A 3 -26.12 -4.19 -11.57
C LYS A 3 -24.65 -3.97 -11.15
N ILE A 4 -24.43 -3.31 -10.02
CA ILE A 4 -23.08 -2.99 -9.49
C ILE A 4 -22.52 -4.20 -8.74
N VAL A 5 -23.40 -4.94 -8.03
CA VAL A 5 -23.06 -6.24 -7.41
C VAL A 5 -22.75 -7.30 -8.47
N GLY A 6 -23.51 -7.35 -9.57
CA GLY A 6 -23.23 -8.26 -10.69
C GLY A 6 -21.93 -7.95 -11.42
N LEU A 7 -21.56 -6.68 -11.55
CA LEU A 7 -20.31 -6.25 -12.18
C LEU A 7 -19.07 -6.55 -11.33
N SER A 8 -19.19 -6.47 -10.00
CA SER A 8 -18.15 -6.92 -9.06
C SER A 8 -17.95 -8.44 -9.11
N LEU A 9 -19.03 -9.20 -9.23
CA LEU A 9 -19.00 -10.66 -9.30
C LEU A 9 -18.40 -11.17 -10.62
N THR A 10 -18.61 -10.45 -11.73
CA THR A 10 -17.97 -10.78 -13.02
C THR A 10 -16.49 -10.38 -13.05
N ILE A 11 -16.07 -9.29 -12.40
CA ILE A 11 -14.64 -8.95 -12.27
C ILE A 11 -13.91 -10.03 -11.46
N ALA A 12 -14.52 -10.53 -10.37
CA ALA A 12 -13.97 -11.64 -9.57
C ALA A 12 -13.90 -12.96 -10.38
N ALA A 13 -14.85 -13.20 -11.30
CA ALA A 13 -14.84 -14.36 -12.18
C ALA A 13 -13.79 -14.24 -13.31
N VAL A 14 -13.54 -13.03 -13.83
CA VAL A 14 -12.51 -12.78 -14.86
C VAL A 14 -11.11 -12.98 -14.28
N SER A 15 -10.86 -12.59 -13.03
CA SER A 15 -9.57 -12.88 -12.35
C SER A 15 -9.38 -14.38 -12.05
N ALA A 16 -10.45 -15.16 -11.98
CA ALA A 16 -10.38 -16.61 -11.79
C ALA A 16 -10.06 -17.36 -13.12
N ILE A 17 -10.45 -16.81 -14.28
CA ILE A 17 -10.26 -17.47 -15.59
C ILE A 17 -8.87 -17.21 -16.16
N THR A 18 -8.17 -16.14 -15.77
CA THR A 18 -6.76 -15.92 -16.17
C THR A 18 -5.78 -16.82 -15.40
N ALA A 19 -6.27 -17.71 -14.52
CA ALA A 19 -5.47 -18.75 -13.85
C ALA A 19 -5.17 -19.98 -14.75
N ALA A 20 -5.61 -19.97 -16.01
CA ALA A 20 -5.37 -21.06 -16.96
C ALA A 20 -3.91 -21.26 -17.45
N PRO A 21 -2.95 -20.32 -17.40
CA PRO A 21 -1.57 -20.65 -17.74
C PRO A 21 -0.86 -21.24 -16.52
N ALA A 22 -1.45 -22.30 -15.96
CA ALA A 22 -0.81 -23.26 -15.08
C ALA A 22 -0.09 -24.39 -15.86
N LEU A 23 0.06 -24.24 -17.18
CA LEU A 23 0.66 -25.26 -18.07
C LEU A 23 1.47 -24.59 -19.19
N ALA A 24 2.67 -24.09 -18.93
CA ALA A 24 3.63 -23.86 -20.04
C ALA A 24 5.10 -23.69 -19.64
N GLU A 25 5.45 -23.18 -18.44
CA GLU A 25 6.86 -22.88 -18.19
C GLU A 25 7.29 -23.19 -16.77
N SER A 26 7.31 -24.48 -16.50
CA SER A 26 8.35 -25.04 -15.66
C SER A 26 9.70 -24.80 -16.36
N ALA A 27 10.43 -23.77 -15.96
CA ALA A 27 11.85 -23.65 -16.24
C ALA A 27 12.58 -22.80 -15.18
N ALA A 28 13.32 -23.51 -14.33
CA ALA A 28 14.42 -23.02 -13.48
C ALA A 28 14.07 -22.08 -12.31
N THR A 29 13.83 -22.66 -11.13
CA THR A 29 14.59 -22.36 -9.89
C THR A 29 14.08 -23.28 -8.77
N GLY A 30 14.99 -24.00 -8.11
CA GLY A 30 14.71 -25.08 -7.17
C GLY A 30 13.96 -24.66 -5.89
N HIS A 31 12.64 -24.52 -5.99
CA HIS A 31 11.74 -24.33 -4.87
C HIS A 31 10.88 -25.58 -4.68
N SER A 32 10.86 -26.10 -3.44
CA SER A 32 9.99 -27.18 -2.98
C SER A 32 8.58 -26.97 -3.50
N THR A 33 7.93 -28.05 -3.97
CA THR A 33 6.56 -28.04 -4.50
C THR A 33 5.61 -27.26 -3.60
N VAL A 34 5.35 -26.01 -3.97
CA VAL A 34 4.51 -25.08 -3.20
C VAL A 34 3.06 -25.51 -3.40
N SER A 35 2.38 -25.89 -2.32
CA SER A 35 0.94 -26.17 -2.35
C SER A 35 0.20 -24.99 -2.98
N GLY A 36 -0.77 -25.24 -3.89
CA GLY A 36 -1.49 -24.17 -4.58
C GLY A 36 -2.07 -23.12 -3.63
N THR A 37 -2.49 -23.52 -2.42
CA THR A 37 -2.95 -22.64 -1.34
C THR A 37 -1.90 -21.63 -0.90
N THR A 38 -0.63 -22.03 -0.82
CA THR A 38 0.48 -21.17 -0.39
C THR A 38 0.74 -20.04 -1.40
N ILE A 39 0.61 -20.31 -2.71
CA ILE A 39 0.74 -19.28 -3.75
C ILE A 39 -0.33 -18.20 -3.57
N TRP A 40 -1.59 -18.59 -3.36
CA TRP A 40 -2.69 -17.64 -3.15
C TRP A 40 -2.49 -16.77 -1.91
N VAL A 41 -1.87 -17.29 -0.85
CA VAL A 41 -1.54 -16.51 0.35
C VAL A 41 -0.50 -15.43 0.04
N PHE A 42 0.56 -15.76 -0.70
CA PHE A 42 1.56 -14.77 -1.11
C PHE A 42 0.97 -13.69 -2.03
N VAL A 43 0.10 -14.07 -2.96
CA VAL A 43 -0.62 -13.12 -3.82
C VAL A 43 -1.51 -12.19 -2.99
N ALA A 44 -2.26 -12.72 -2.02
CA ALA A 44 -3.10 -11.92 -1.14
C ALA A 44 -2.29 -10.93 -0.30
N ILE A 45 -1.15 -11.36 0.25
CA ILE A 45 -0.22 -10.51 1.01
C ILE A 45 0.33 -9.37 0.13
N ALA A 46 0.74 -9.67 -1.11
CA ALA A 46 1.27 -8.68 -2.02
C ALA A 46 0.22 -7.61 -2.39
N ILE A 47 -1.00 -8.04 -2.71
CA ILE A 47 -2.11 -7.13 -3.03
C ILE A 47 -2.47 -6.27 -1.80
N ALA A 48 -2.62 -6.88 -0.62
CA ALA A 48 -2.96 -6.16 0.59
C ALA A 48 -1.92 -5.09 0.96
N SER A 49 -0.64 -5.42 0.81
CA SER A 49 0.47 -4.52 1.11
C SER A 49 0.55 -3.36 0.12
N ALA A 50 0.44 -3.65 -1.18
CA ALA A 50 0.45 -2.62 -2.23
C ALA A 50 -0.75 -1.67 -2.10
N PHE A 51 -1.94 -2.22 -1.87
CA PHE A 51 -3.16 -1.43 -1.74
C PHE A 51 -3.18 -0.59 -0.46
N GLY A 52 -2.75 -1.17 0.67
CA GLY A 52 -2.60 -0.44 1.93
C GLY A 52 -1.63 0.73 1.79
N MET A 53 -0.48 0.52 1.14
CA MET A 53 0.49 1.58 0.90
C MET A 53 -0.03 2.65 -0.07
N ALA A 54 -0.75 2.26 -1.12
CA ALA A 54 -1.34 3.20 -2.07
C ALA A 54 -2.34 4.16 -1.39
N ILE A 55 -3.19 3.64 -0.49
CA ILE A 55 -4.13 4.48 0.28
C ILE A 55 -3.39 5.40 1.23
N ALA A 56 -2.40 4.89 1.96
CA ALA A 56 -1.61 5.69 2.90
C ALA A 56 -0.88 6.83 2.17
N ALA A 57 -0.22 6.54 1.05
CA ALA A 57 0.48 7.52 0.23
C ALA A 57 -0.47 8.58 -0.37
N ALA A 58 -1.67 8.18 -0.81
CA ALA A 58 -2.67 9.13 -1.29
C ALA A 58 -3.14 10.06 -0.16
N GLY A 59 -3.42 9.50 1.02
CA GLY A 59 -3.86 10.27 2.19
C GLY A 59 -2.80 11.27 2.68
N THR A 60 -1.55 10.82 2.84
CA THR A 60 -0.46 11.70 3.28
C THR A 60 -0.12 12.75 2.23
N GLY A 61 -0.06 12.38 0.94
CA GLY A 61 0.21 13.33 -0.14
C GLY A 61 -0.79 14.49 -0.20
N ILE A 62 -2.09 14.21 -0.01
CA ILE A 62 -3.13 15.25 0.04
C ILE A 62 -2.93 16.16 1.27
N ALA A 63 -2.68 15.57 2.44
CA ALA A 63 -2.48 16.33 3.68
C ALA A 63 -1.25 17.23 3.61
N GLN A 64 -0.12 16.71 3.10
CA GLN A 64 1.11 17.48 2.92
C GLN A 64 0.95 18.61 1.91
N GLY A 65 0.30 18.35 0.78
CA GLY A 65 0.02 19.38 -0.22
C GLY A 65 -0.77 20.56 0.37
N ASN A 66 -1.77 20.26 1.20
CA ASN A 66 -2.56 21.29 1.88
C ASN A 66 -1.74 22.05 2.94
N ALA A 67 -0.91 21.34 3.72
CA ALA A 67 -0.04 21.95 4.71
C ALA A 67 0.99 22.90 4.07
N VAL A 68 1.63 22.48 2.98
CA VAL A 68 2.59 23.29 2.22
C VAL A 68 1.90 24.52 1.62
N ARG A 69 0.71 24.37 1.03
CA ARG A 69 -0.07 25.50 0.52
C ARG A 69 -0.36 26.54 1.62
N GLY A 70 -0.82 26.10 2.79
CA GLY A 70 -1.08 26.98 3.93
C GLY A 70 0.18 27.70 4.42
N ALA A 71 1.33 27.01 4.42
CA ALA A 71 2.61 27.63 4.77
C ALA A 71 3.05 28.70 3.76
N VAL A 72 2.95 28.41 2.46
CA VAL A 72 3.31 29.38 1.40
C VAL A 72 2.41 30.62 1.45
N GLU A 73 1.09 30.45 1.60
CA GLU A 73 0.16 31.56 1.77
C GLU A 73 0.47 32.39 3.03
N GLY A 74 0.83 31.72 4.13
CA GLY A 74 1.25 32.37 5.38
C GLY A 74 2.52 33.19 5.24
N ILE A 75 3.54 32.65 4.56
CA ILE A 75 4.81 33.34 4.29
C ILE A 75 4.60 34.53 3.37
N ALA A 76 3.78 34.39 2.32
CA ALA A 76 3.49 35.47 1.40
C ALA A 76 2.83 36.67 2.10
N ARG A 77 1.97 36.41 3.09
CA ARG A 77 1.31 37.47 3.89
C ARG A 77 2.20 38.04 4.99
N ASN A 78 3.12 37.25 5.54
CA ASN A 78 4.04 37.71 6.58
C ASN A 78 5.45 37.13 6.39
N PRO A 79 6.27 37.76 5.52
CA PRO A 79 7.62 37.26 5.21
C PRO A 79 8.56 37.23 6.41
N ALA A 80 8.39 38.16 7.36
CA ALA A 80 9.20 38.24 8.57
C ALA A 80 9.02 37.02 9.50
N ALA A 81 7.87 36.33 9.42
CA ALA A 81 7.59 35.13 10.19
C ALA A 81 8.00 33.82 9.50
N SER A 82 8.62 33.88 8.32
CA SER A 82 8.91 32.71 7.47
C SER A 82 9.63 31.58 8.23
N GLY A 83 10.68 31.90 9.00
CA GLY A 83 11.42 30.89 9.76
C GLY A 83 10.54 30.10 10.74
N LYS A 84 9.62 30.77 11.46
CA LYS A 84 8.73 30.11 12.42
C LYS A 84 7.65 29.27 11.72
N ILE A 85 7.15 29.73 10.57
CA ILE A 85 6.19 29.00 9.74
C ILE A 85 6.82 27.70 9.22
N LEU A 86 8.05 27.77 8.71
CA LEU A 86 8.81 26.61 8.21
C LEU A 86 9.06 25.58 9.31
N SER A 87 9.47 26.00 10.51
CA SER A 87 9.66 25.07 11.63
C SER A 87 8.36 24.36 12.01
N THR A 88 7.25 25.08 12.05
CA THR A 88 5.93 24.50 12.36
C THR A 88 5.47 23.56 11.24
N LEU A 89 5.70 23.94 9.98
CA LEU A 89 5.42 23.11 8.81
C LEU A 89 6.19 21.79 8.88
N LEU A 90 7.50 21.81 9.14
CA LEU A 90 8.31 20.59 9.18
C LEU A 90 7.87 19.64 10.29
N ILE A 91 7.52 20.16 11.48
CA ILE A 91 6.98 19.34 12.57
C ILE A 91 5.64 18.72 12.13
N GLY A 92 4.75 19.50 11.52
CA GLY A 92 3.48 18.99 11.00
C GLY A 92 3.65 17.92 9.91
N LEU A 93 4.55 18.16 8.96
CA LEU A 93 4.86 17.20 7.88
C LEU A 93 5.46 15.90 8.44
N ALA A 94 6.33 15.98 9.45
CA ALA A 94 6.89 14.80 10.11
C ALA A 94 5.80 13.95 10.80
N MET A 95 4.80 14.59 11.40
CA MET A 95 3.66 13.88 11.99
C MET A 95 2.78 13.23 10.92
N ILE A 96 2.54 13.92 9.80
CA ILE A 96 1.81 13.34 8.66
C ILE A 96 2.56 12.14 8.08
N GLU A 97 3.88 12.24 7.93
CA GLU A 97 4.71 11.15 7.39
C GLU A 97 4.73 9.91 8.28
N SER A 98 4.57 10.07 9.60
CA SER A 98 4.52 8.91 10.50
C SER A 98 3.41 7.91 10.12
N LEU A 99 2.29 8.40 9.56
CA LEU A 99 1.19 7.55 9.09
C LEU A 99 1.61 6.71 7.88
N ALA A 100 2.35 7.30 6.92
CA ALA A 100 2.89 6.58 5.78
C ALA A 100 3.94 5.56 6.22
N ILE A 101 4.80 5.91 7.18
CA ILE A 101 5.81 5.01 7.72
C ILE A 101 5.15 3.83 8.46
N TYR A 102 4.04 4.03 9.20
CA TYR A 102 3.32 2.92 9.83
C TYR A 102 2.74 1.95 8.79
N ALA A 103 2.15 2.46 7.71
CA ALA A 103 1.66 1.61 6.62
C ALA A 103 2.81 0.87 5.92
N LEU A 104 3.93 1.54 5.68
CA LEU A 104 5.13 0.94 5.10
C LEU A 104 5.70 -0.16 5.99
N VAL A 105 5.82 0.07 7.29
CA VAL A 105 6.32 -0.92 8.26
C VAL A 105 5.43 -2.16 8.27
N ILE A 106 4.11 -2.00 8.28
CA ILE A 106 3.18 -3.14 8.21
C ILE A 106 3.35 -3.89 6.89
N ALA A 107 3.46 -3.20 5.75
CA ALA A 107 3.70 -3.83 4.45
C ALA A 107 5.01 -4.62 4.42
N LEU A 108 6.10 -4.05 4.96
CA LEU A 108 7.39 -4.74 5.05
C LEU A 108 7.35 -5.96 5.96
N ILE A 109 6.63 -5.88 7.09
CA ILE A 109 6.41 -7.04 7.96
C ILE A 109 5.66 -8.14 7.21
N LEU A 110 4.58 -7.80 6.50
CA LEU A 110 3.80 -8.79 5.75
C LEU A 110 4.57 -9.43 4.60
N LEU A 111 5.48 -8.70 3.94
CA LEU A 111 6.29 -9.22 2.83
C LEU A 111 7.50 -10.03 3.30
N PHE A 112 8.23 -9.54 4.31
CA PHE A 112 9.58 -10.04 4.64
C PHE A 112 9.69 -10.70 6.01
N ALA A 113 8.79 -10.39 6.94
CA ALA A 113 8.84 -10.86 8.33
C ALA A 113 7.49 -11.40 8.79
N ASN A 114 6.77 -12.08 7.88
CA ASN A 114 5.38 -12.43 8.11
C ASN A 114 5.26 -13.49 9.23
N PRO A 115 4.62 -13.16 10.37
CA PRO A 115 4.55 -14.06 11.51
C PRO A 115 3.63 -15.26 11.26
N PHE A 116 2.77 -15.20 10.24
CA PHE A 116 1.76 -16.22 9.96
C PHE A 116 2.27 -17.32 9.02
N LEU A 117 3.40 -17.11 8.32
CA LEU A 117 3.91 -18.10 7.36
C LEU A 117 4.21 -19.46 7.99
N LYS A 118 4.70 -19.48 9.24
CA LYS A 118 4.97 -20.72 9.99
C LYS A 118 3.72 -21.58 10.20
N TYR A 119 2.54 -20.96 10.30
CA TYR A 119 1.28 -21.67 10.55
C TYR A 119 0.53 -22.07 9.27
N ILE A 120 0.95 -21.55 8.11
CA ILE A 120 0.28 -21.75 6.81
C ILE A 120 1.08 -22.71 5.92
N VAL A 121 2.40 -22.65 6.00
CA VAL A 121 3.33 -23.42 5.14
C VAL A 121 4.00 -24.57 5.90
N GLY A 122 3.91 -24.57 7.24
CA GLY A 122 4.40 -25.62 8.11
C GLY A 122 3.39 -26.73 8.35
#